data_AF-A0A2U2C2Z1-F1
#
_entry.id   AF-A0A2U2C2Z1-F1
#
_cell.length_a   1.000
_cell.length_b   1.000
_cell.length_c   1.000
_cell.angle_alpha   90.00
_cell.angle_beta   90.00
_cell.angle_gamma   90.00
#
_symmetry.space_group_name_H-M   'P 1'
#
loop_
_entity.id
_entity.type
_entity.pdbx_description
1 polymer ?
#
loop_
_entity_poly.entity_id
_entity_poly.type
_entity_poly.pdbx_seq_one_letter_code
_entity_poly.pdbx_strand_id
1 'polypeptide(L)' 'MANNTQMNENERGIFKLNGISGMLIAVVLLLTILAVLVTNAVLVQQREATNYYSINQDLQGLKANSPENHKHYQLIGNEK' A
#
# COMPACT_ATOMS: atom_id res chain seq x y z
N MET A 1 54.00 1.54 -24.45
CA MET A 1 53.00 2.58 -24.76
C MET A 1 51.82 2.34 -23.84
N ALA A 2 51.60 3.20 -22.86
CA ALA A 2 50.49 3.03 -21.91
C ALA A 2 49.18 3.36 -22.64
N ASN A 3 48.42 2.32 -22.99
CA ASN A 3 47.05 2.45 -23.49
C ASN A 3 46.11 2.65 -22.30
N ASN A 4 46.21 3.81 -21.66
CA ASN A 4 45.22 4.24 -20.68
C ASN A 4 44.24 5.16 -21.40
N THR A 5 43.00 4.70 -21.54
CA THR A 5 41.87 5.57 -21.90
C THR A 5 41.77 6.65 -20.83
N GLN A 6 42.32 7.82 -21.10
CA GLN A 6 42.20 8.99 -20.23
C GLN A 6 40.73 9.41 -20.21
N MET A 7 40.13 9.44 -19.02
CA MET A 7 38.74 9.87 -18.85
C MET A 7 38.61 11.35 -19.21
N ASN A 8 37.63 11.69 -20.04
CA ASN A 8 37.46 13.05 -20.55
C ASN A 8 37.14 14.01 -19.41
N GLU A 9 37.81 15.16 -19.33
CA GLU A 9 37.58 16.19 -18.30
C GLU A 9 36.12 16.67 -18.25
N ASN A 10 35.41 16.60 -19.38
CA ASN A 10 33.98 16.92 -19.45
C ASN A 10 33.07 15.94 -18.69
N GLU A 11 33.57 14.74 -18.39
CA GLU A 11 32.88 13.68 -17.64
C GLU A 11 33.24 13.71 -16.14
N ARG A 12 34.25 14.50 -15.74
CA ARG A 12 34.78 14.59 -14.37
C ARG A 12 34.06 15.61 -13.48
N GLY A 13 33.06 16.32 -13.99
CA GLY A 13 32.39 17.41 -13.28
C GLY A 13 31.32 16.93 -12.29
N ILE A 14 31.39 17.38 -11.03
CA ILE A 14 30.45 17.01 -9.96
C ILE A 14 29.00 17.47 -10.21
N PHE A 15 28.78 18.56 -10.94
CA PHE A 15 27.45 19.08 -11.29
C PHE A 15 26.95 18.63 -12.68
N LYS A 16 27.61 17.64 -13.28
CA LYS A 16 27.14 17.04 -14.53
C LYS A 16 25.89 16.18 -14.29
N LEU A 17 25.20 15.83 -15.36
CA LEU A 17 23.97 15.03 -15.29
C LEU A 17 24.20 13.66 -14.63
N ASN A 18 25.37 13.05 -14.77
CA ASN A 18 25.69 11.79 -14.09
C ASN A 18 26.30 11.98 -12.69
N GLY A 19 26.44 13.23 -12.24
CA GLY A 19 26.93 13.60 -10.91
C GLY A 19 25.80 13.99 -9.96
N ILE A 20 26.03 14.99 -9.12
CA ILE A 20 25.09 15.47 -8.10
C ILE A 20 23.77 15.93 -8.72
N SER A 21 23.81 16.54 -9.91
CA SER A 21 22.59 16.99 -10.60
C SER A 21 21.68 15.80 -10.96
N GLY A 22 22.23 14.68 -11.42
CA GLY A 22 21.47 13.45 -11.68
C GLY A 22 20.93 12.82 -10.41
N MET A 23 21.75 12.79 -9.35
CA MET A 23 21.33 12.32 -8.04
C MET A 23 20.12 13.12 -7.54
N LEU A 24 20.17 14.46 -7.60
CA LEU A 24 19.07 15.31 -7.16
C LEU A 24 17.78 15.07 -7.95
N ILE A 25 17.88 14.93 -9.28
CA ILE A 25 16.74 14.59 -10.14
C ILE A 25 16.14 13.24 -9.73
N ALA A 26 16.99 12.22 -9.54
CA ALA A 26 16.55 10.89 -9.14
C ALA A 26 15.87 10.90 -7.75
N VAL A 27 16.42 11.64 -6.79
CA VAL A 27 15.82 11.78 -5.44
C VAL A 27 14.45 12.44 -5.53
N VAL A 28 14.30 13.53 -6.27
CA VAL A 28 13.00 14.20 -6.45
C VAL A 28 11.99 13.27 -7.13
N LEU A 29 12.41 12.50 -8.14
CA LEU A 29 11.55 11.52 -8.80
C LEU A 29 11.08 10.41 -7.84
N LEU A 30 11.98 9.87 -7.02
CA LEU A 30 11.62 8.84 -6.05
C LEU A 30 10.69 9.39 -4.96
N LEU A 31 10.93 10.61 -4.47
CA LEU A 31 10.08 11.24 -3.46
C LEU A 31 8.69 11.61 -3.99
N THR A 32 8.59 12.03 -5.25
CA THR A 32 7.28 12.30 -5.87
C THR A 32 6.47 11.02 -6.06
N ILE A 33 7.09 9.94 -6.52
CA ILE A 33 6.45 8.61 -6.58
C ILE A 33 5.98 8.19 -5.18
N LEU A 34 6.85 8.29 -4.18
CA LEU A 34 6.52 7.96 -2.79
C LEU A 34 5.32 8.75 -2.28
N ALA A 35 5.31 10.08 -2.45
CA ALA A 35 4.23 10.94 -1.98
C ALA A 35 2.88 10.58 -2.60
N VAL A 36 2.86 10.28 -3.91
CA VAL A 36 1.64 9.84 -4.61
C VAL A 36 1.14 8.50 -4.07
N LEU A 37 2.03 7.51 -3.91
CA LEU A 37 1.64 6.19 -3.40
C LEU A 37 1.12 6.25 -1.96
N VAL A 38 1.80 6.99 -1.08
CA VAL A 38 1.38 7.16 0.31
C VAL A 38 0.03 7.85 0.40
N THR A 39 -0.19 8.91 -0.38
CA THR A 39 -1.48 9.62 -0.40
C THR A 39 -2.62 8.69 -0.81
N ASN A 40 -2.44 7.93 -1.89
CA ASN A 40 -3.44 6.95 -2.34
C ASN A 40 -3.70 5.86 -1.28
N ALA A 41 -2.64 5.36 -0.63
CA ALA A 41 -2.77 4.35 0.41
C ALA A 41 -3.58 4.86 1.61
N VAL A 42 -3.31 6.08 2.07
CA VAL A 42 -4.06 6.71 3.19
C VAL A 42 -5.52 6.92 2.82
N LEU A 43 -5.82 7.37 1.60
CA LEU A 43 -7.20 7.56 1.13
C LEU A 43 -7.98 6.24 1.09
N VAL A 44 -7.35 5.17 0.60
CA VAL A 44 -7.97 3.82 0.62
C VAL A 44 -8.20 3.35 2.05
N GLN A 45 -7.20 3.50 2.93
CA GLN A 45 -7.34 3.11 4.33
C GLN A 45 -8.47 3.87 5.03
N GLN A 46 -8.59 5.18 4.80
CA GLN A 46 -9.68 5.99 5.36
C GLN A 46 -11.04 5.53 4.84
N ARG A 47 -11.17 5.25 3.54
CA ARG A 47 -12.41 4.76 2.94
C ARG A 47 -12.80 3.42 3.53
N GLU A 48 -11.90 2.45 3.54
CA GLU A 48 -12.22 1.08 4.00
C GLU A 48 -12.41 0.99 5.52
N ALA A 49 -11.76 1.85 6.31
CA ALA A 49 -12.00 1.93 7.75
C ALA A 49 -13.47 2.24 8.11
N THR A 50 -14.19 2.95 7.23
CA THR A 50 -15.61 3.27 7.40
C THR A 50 -16.56 2.27 6.74
N ASN A 51 -16.06 1.42 5.84
CA ASN A 51 -16.84 0.40 5.13
C ASN A 51 -16.68 -0.96 5.80
N TYR A 52 -17.10 -1.06 7.06
CA TYR A 52 -17.10 -2.34 7.77
C TYR A 52 -18.18 -3.29 7.22
N TYR A 53 -17.90 -4.59 7.27
CA TYR A 53 -18.90 -5.61 6.98
C TYR A 53 -20.06 -5.50 7.98
N SER A 54 -21.26 -5.23 7.51
CA SER A 54 -22.47 -5.30 8.33
C SER A 54 -23.06 -6.71 8.26
N ILE A 55 -23.38 -7.28 9.42
CA ILE A 55 -24.19 -8.48 9.49
C ILE A 55 -25.64 -8.04 9.32
N ASN A 56 -26.33 -8.62 8.33
CA ASN A 56 -27.75 -8.37 8.12
C ASN A 56 -28.52 -8.64 9.43
N GLN A 57 -29.07 -7.57 10.03
CA GLN A 57 -29.82 -7.63 11.28
C GLN A 57 -31.27 -8.07 11.09
N ASP A 58 -31.71 -8.26 9.83
CA ASP A 58 -32.99 -8.88 9.54
C ASP A 58 -32.95 -10.36 9.93
N LEU A 59 -33.65 -10.70 11.01
CA LEU A 59 -33.83 -12.07 11.50
C LEU A 59 -34.41 -13.00 10.43
N GLN A 60 -35.19 -12.48 9.46
CA GLN A 60 -35.72 -13.27 8.35
C GLN A 60 -34.76 -13.35 7.15
N GLY A 61 -33.75 -12.48 7.10
CA GLY A 61 -32.70 -12.48 6.08
C GLY A 61 -31.59 -13.50 6.33
N LEU A 62 -31.46 -14.00 7.57
CA LEU A 62 -30.48 -15.01 7.96
C LEU A 62 -31.02 -16.41 7.63
N LYS A 63 -30.45 -17.06 6.62
CA LYS A 63 -30.80 -18.44 6.23
C LYS A 63 -29.75 -19.43 6.73
N ALA A 64 -30.21 -20.54 7.29
CA ALA A 64 -29.34 -21.68 7.55
C ALA A 64 -28.89 -22.27 6.20
N ASN A 65 -27.58 -22.21 5.92
CA ASN A 65 -27.01 -22.69 4.66
C ASN A 65 -26.53 -24.15 4.73
N SER A 66 -26.48 -24.73 5.93
CA SER A 66 -26.08 -26.11 6.15
C SER A 66 -26.87 -26.73 7.31
N PRO A 67 -27.20 -28.03 7.24
CA PRO A 67 -27.80 -28.77 8.35
C PRO A 67 -27.01 -28.64 9.66
N GLU A 68 -25.70 -28.49 9.58
CA GLU A 68 -24.74 -28.41 10.70
C GLU A 68 -24.76 -27.06 11.43
N ASN A 69 -25.43 -26.02 10.89
CA ASN A 69 -25.51 -24.70 11.52
C ASN A 69 -25.99 -24.75 12.98
N HIS A 70 -26.84 -25.72 13.34
CA HIS A 70 -27.30 -25.95 14.72
C HIS A 70 -26.17 -26.20 15.73
N LYS A 71 -25.01 -26.73 15.28
CA LYS A 71 -23.86 -27.04 16.14
C LYS A 71 -23.11 -25.79 16.62
N HIS A 72 -23.33 -24.64 15.98
CA HIS A 72 -22.65 -23.38 16.26
C HIS A 72 -23.54 -22.36 16.98
N TYR A 73 -24.79 -22.73 17.28
CA TYR A 73 -25.73 -21.91 18.02
C TYR A 73 -25.61 -22.15 19.53
N GLN A 74 -25.48 -21.08 20.32
CA GLN A 74 -25.54 -21.13 21.79
C GLN A 74 -26.67 -20.24 22.29
N LEU A 75 -27.57 -20.81 23.10
CA LEU A 75 -28.55 -20.05 23.87
C LEU A 75 -27.87 -19.49 25.12
N ILE A 76 -27.71 -18.17 25.18
CA ILE A 76 -27.27 -17.47 26.40
C ILE A 76 -28.52 -16.82 27.03
N GLY A 77 -28.86 -17.20 28.27
CA GLY A 77 -29.91 -16.54 29.05
C GLY A 77 -31.26 -17.26 29.18
N ASN A 78 -31.38 -18.53 28.79
CA ASN A 78 -32.60 -19.32 29.03
C ASN A 78 -32.62 -19.93 30.45
N GLU A 79 -32.57 -19.06 31.46
CA GLU A 79 -32.96 -19.41 32.83
C GLU A 79 -34.22 -18.61 33.19
N LYS A 80 -35.38 -19.07 32.70
CA LYS A 80 -36.71 -18.83 33.28
C LYS A 80 -37.77 -19.66 32.57
#